data_AF-A0A2C9KY33-F1
#
_entry.id   AF-A0A2C9KY33-F1
#
_cell.length_a   1.000
_cell.length_b   1.000
_cell.length_c   1.000
_cell.angle_alpha   90.00
_cell.angle_beta   90.00
_cell.angle_gamma   90.00
#
_symmetry.space_group_name_H-M   'P 1'
#
loop_
_entity.id
_entity.type
_entity.pdbx_description
1 polymer ?
#
loop_
_entity_poly.entity_id
_entity_poly.type
_entity_poly.pdbx_seq_one_letter_code
_entity_poly.pdbx_strand_id
1 'polypeptide(L)'
;MQQSQSDLPFTKMSDLYAFGTVWFELLCNDWPFRSQPCETVIWQVGKGIKQSLSSVTAPREVKEILMSCWTFRAEDRPDFAQITKALGRIPQTRLIRSPSHPCQLSRSTDALVYS
;
A
#
# COMPACT_ATOMS: atom_id res chain seq x y z
N MET A 1 13.91 5.55 38.39
CA MET A 1 12.47 5.77 38.17
C MET A 1 12.14 5.23 36.79
N GLN A 2 11.66 3.98 36.72
CA GLN A 2 11.16 3.40 35.48
C GLN A 2 9.81 4.09 35.22
N GLN A 3 9.72 4.99 34.25
CA GLN A 3 8.43 5.53 33.84
C GLN A 3 7.56 4.35 33.40
N SER A 4 6.41 4.18 34.04
CA SER A 4 5.37 3.26 33.61
C SER A 4 5.05 3.57 32.15
N GLN A 5 5.41 2.66 31.25
CA GLN A 5 5.07 2.72 29.85
C GLN A 5 3.54 2.65 29.78
N SER A 6 2.88 3.80 29.73
CA SER A 6 1.45 3.87 29.48
C SER A 6 1.22 3.21 28.12
N ASP A 7 0.42 2.14 28.09
CA ASP A 7 0.07 1.49 26.84
C ASP A 7 -0.46 2.54 25.85
N LEU A 8 0.10 2.56 24.63
CA LEU A 8 -0.38 3.43 23.57
C LEU A 8 -1.84 3.08 23.25
N PRO A 9 -2.71 4.05 22.93
CA PRO A 9 -4.13 3.82 22.71
C PRO A 9 -4.39 3.19 21.33
N PHE A 10 -4.03 1.92 21.17
CA PHE A 10 -4.30 1.14 19.96
C PHE A 10 -5.78 0.82 19.83
N THR A 11 -6.31 0.93 18.61
CA THR A 11 -7.72 0.69 18.28
C THR A 11 -7.85 0.06 16.90
N LYS A 12 -9.02 -0.46 16.57
CA LYS A 12 -9.32 -0.91 15.19
C LYS A 12 -9.05 0.20 14.15
N MET A 13 -9.25 1.46 14.54
CA MET A 13 -8.99 2.62 13.69
C MET A 13 -7.48 2.90 13.52
N SER A 14 -6.64 2.57 14.50
CA SER A 14 -5.18 2.62 14.30
C SER A 14 -4.71 1.55 13.33
N ASP A 15 -5.30 0.35 13.38
CA ASP A 15 -4.98 -0.74 12.45
C ASP A 15 -5.36 -0.37 11.01
N LEU A 16 -6.48 0.34 10.82
CA LEU A 16 -6.91 0.86 9.51
C LEU A 16 -5.93 1.90 8.95
N TYR A 17 -5.40 2.77 9.82
CA TYR A 17 -4.37 3.72 9.41
C TYR A 17 -3.09 3.00 8.98
N ALA A 18 -2.67 1.99 9.76
CA ALA A 18 -1.51 1.15 9.44
C ALA A 18 -1.72 0.37 8.14
N PHE A 19 -2.93 -0.16 7.89
CA PHE A 19 -3.30 -0.77 6.63
C PHE A 19 -3.15 0.22 5.46
N GLY A 20 -3.59 1.47 5.63
CA GLY A 20 -3.35 2.53 4.65
C GLY A 20 -1.85 2.72 4.35
N THR A 21 -1.01 2.71 5.37
CA THR A 21 0.45 2.80 5.18
C THR A 21 1.02 1.63 4.38
N VAL A 22 0.60 0.38 4.67
CA VAL A 22 0.98 -0.80 3.87
C VAL A 22 0.45 -0.69 2.44
N TRP A 23 -0.76 -0.18 2.27
CA TRP A 23 -1.35 0.03 0.95
C TRP A 23 -0.56 1.07 0.13
N PHE A 24 -0.09 2.16 0.74
CA PHE A 24 0.84 3.09 0.10
C PHE A 24 2.14 2.39 -0.33
N GLU A 25 2.72 1.60 0.56
CA GLU A 25 3.96 0.86 0.29
C GLU A 25 3.79 -0.08 -0.91
N LEU A 26 2.67 -0.80 -1.00
CA LEU A 26 2.36 -1.66 -2.14
C LEU A 26 2.22 -0.89 -3.46
N LEU A 27 1.68 0.32 -3.43
CA LEU A 27 1.49 1.14 -4.64
C LEU A 27 2.78 1.83 -5.10
N CYS A 28 3.66 2.19 -4.17
CA CYS A 28 4.86 2.97 -4.47
C CYS A 28 6.14 2.13 -4.47
N ASN A 29 6.07 0.90 -3.95
CA ASN A 29 7.22 0.09 -3.55
C ASN A 29 8.18 0.88 -2.63
N ASP A 30 7.62 1.79 -1.83
CA ASP A 30 8.38 2.76 -1.05
C ASP A 30 7.63 3.21 0.22
N TRP A 31 8.38 3.65 1.23
CA TRP A 31 7.78 4.15 2.47
C TRP A 31 7.32 5.60 2.34
N PRO A 32 6.16 5.96 2.93
CA PRO A 32 5.75 7.36 2.96
C PRO A 32 6.78 8.18 3.75
N PHE A 33 7.05 9.39 3.27
CA PHE A 33 8.02 10.32 3.88
C PHE A 33 9.47 9.79 4.01
N ARG A 34 9.90 8.82 3.19
CA ARG A 34 11.23 8.19 3.29
C ARG A 34 12.40 9.16 3.45
N SER A 35 12.35 10.33 2.80
CA SER A 35 13.44 11.31 2.82
C SER A 35 13.40 12.30 3.99
N GLN A 36 12.45 12.16 4.92
CA GLN A 36 12.24 13.12 6.01
C GLN A 36 12.69 12.55 7.37
N PRO A 37 13.26 13.39 8.26
CA PRO A 37 13.56 13.01 9.64
C PRO A 37 12.29 12.61 10.41
N CYS A 38 12.41 11.69 11.37
CA CYS A 38 11.25 11.15 12.09
C CYS A 38 10.48 12.23 12.86
N GLU A 39 11.15 13.25 13.40
CA GLU A 39 10.53 14.36 14.12
C GLU A 39 9.62 15.18 13.19
N THR A 40 10.06 15.37 11.94
CA THR A 40 9.26 16.08 10.92
C THR A 40 8.02 15.27 10.55
N VAL A 41 8.17 13.95 10.39
CA VAL A 41 7.04 13.06 10.10
C VAL A 41 6.03 13.05 11.25
N ILE A 42 6.50 12.94 12.50
CA ILE A 42 5.65 12.99 13.69
C ILE A 42 4.85 14.30 13.73
N TRP A 43 5.50 15.44 13.49
CA TRP A 43 4.82 16.74 13.45
C TRP A 43 3.79 16.84 12.32
N GLN A 44 4.15 16.42 11.10
CA GLN A 44 3.27 16.47 9.92
C GLN A 44 2.02 15.61 10.14
N VAL A 45 2.21 14.34 10.50
CA VAL A 45 1.11 13.40 10.74
C VAL A 45 0.26 13.86 11.93
N GLY A 46 0.90 14.38 12.99
CA GLY A 46 0.21 14.98 14.13
C GLY A 46 -0.62 16.22 13.80
N LYS A 47 -0.38 16.85 12.63
CA LYS A 47 -1.19 17.94 12.08
C LYS A 47 -2.16 17.50 10.98
N GLY A 48 -2.27 16.20 10.72
CA GLY A 48 -3.13 15.65 9.68
C GLY A 48 -2.59 15.82 8.26
N ILE A 49 -1.31 16.16 8.12
CA ILE A 49 -0.62 16.21 6.82
C ILE A 49 -0.31 14.77 6.40
N LYS A 50 -0.69 14.45 5.15
CA LYS A 50 -0.50 13.12 4.55
C LYS A 50 0.52 13.20 3.42
N GLN A 51 1.14 12.07 3.09
CA GLN A 51 2.02 11.96 1.93
C GLN A 51 1.21 12.25 0.65
N SER A 52 1.73 13.12 -0.22
CA SER A 52 1.09 13.41 -1.51
C SER A 52 1.09 12.17 -2.40
N LEU A 53 -0.04 11.91 -3.07
CA LEU A 53 -0.22 10.82 -4.04
C LEU A 53 -0.18 11.32 -5.50
N SER A 54 0.27 12.56 -5.73
CA SER A 54 0.32 13.17 -7.06
C SER A 54 1.24 12.41 -8.02
N SER A 55 2.37 11.89 -7.53
CA SER A 55 3.33 11.11 -8.31
C SER A 55 2.98 9.62 -8.45
N VAL A 56 1.99 9.12 -7.69
CA VAL A 56 1.64 7.69 -7.69
C VAL A 56 0.80 7.37 -8.92
N THR A 57 1.23 6.42 -9.75
CA THR A 57 0.45 5.95 -10.91
C THR A 57 -0.50 4.84 -10.50
N ALA A 58 -1.72 5.20 -10.13
CA ALA A 58 -2.77 4.25 -9.75
C ALA A 58 -4.17 4.81 -10.09
N PRO A 59 -5.20 3.95 -10.28
CA PRO A 59 -6.58 4.37 -10.43
C PRO A 59 -7.04 5.29 -9.29
N ARG A 60 -8.00 6.17 -9.57
CA ARG A 60 -8.51 7.12 -8.58
C ARG A 60 -9.08 6.41 -7.36
N GLU A 61 -9.85 5.36 -7.58
CA GLU A 61 -10.51 4.55 -6.55
C GLU A 61 -9.48 3.91 -5.60
N VAL A 62 -8.34 3.47 -6.13
CA VAL A 62 -7.22 2.91 -5.36
C VAL A 62 -6.61 3.96 -4.44
N LYS A 63 -6.43 5.19 -4.93
CA LYS A 63 -5.94 6.32 -4.13
C LYS A 63 -6.97 6.80 -3.11
N GLU A 64 -8.26 6.77 -3.44
CA GLU A 64 -9.33 7.17 -2.51
C GLU A 64 -9.42 6.22 -1.31
N ILE A 65 -9.26 4.90 -1.52
CA ILE A 65 -9.15 3.92 -0.43
C ILE A 65 -7.99 4.30 0.49
N LEU A 66 -6.80 4.55 -0.07
CA LEU A 66 -5.64 4.99 0.71
C LEU A 66 -5.92 6.24 1.55
N MET A 67 -6.44 7.29 0.90
CA MET A 67 -6.66 8.58 1.54
C MET A 67 -7.70 8.52 2.66
N SER A 68 -8.71 7.64 2.52
CA SER A 68 -9.71 7.39 3.54
C SER A 68 -9.16 6.65 4.77
N CYS A 69 -8.21 5.73 4.57
CA CYS A 69 -7.49 5.07 5.68
C CYS A 69 -6.66 6.07 6.48
N TRP A 70 -6.05 7.05 5.80
CA TRP A 70 -5.25 8.11 6.43
C TRP A 70 -6.06 9.31 6.94
N THR A 71 -7.38 9.22 7.08
CA THR A 71 -8.17 10.31 7.69
C THR A 71 -7.67 10.61 9.10
N PHE A 72 -7.50 11.91 9.41
CA PHE A 72 -6.86 12.34 10.66
C PHE A 72 -7.69 11.91 11.88
N ARG A 73 -8.99 12.21 11.86
CA ARG A 73 -9.96 11.76 12.85
C ARG A 73 -10.19 10.26 12.70
N ALA A 74 -10.09 9.52 13.79
CA ALA A 74 -10.18 8.07 13.80
C ALA A 74 -11.60 7.59 13.46
N GLU A 75 -12.60 8.33 13.94
CA GLU A 75 -14.03 8.10 13.73
C GLU A 75 -14.49 8.29 12.28
N ASP A 76 -13.73 9.04 11.47
CA ASP A 76 -14.03 9.28 10.06
C ASP A 76 -13.36 8.23 9.15
N ARG A 77 -12.58 7.30 9.71
CA ARG A 77 -11.95 6.21 8.93
C ARG A 77 -12.98 5.13 8.62
N PRO A 78 -12.97 4.57 7.39
CA PRO A 78 -13.86 3.47 7.05
C PRO A 78 -13.46 2.20 7.79
N ASP A 79 -14.43 1.38 8.18
CA ASP A 79 -14.14 0.05 8.72
C ASP A 79 -13.64 -0.92 7.64
N PHE A 80 -13.10 -2.08 8.06
CA PHE A 80 -12.61 -3.08 7.12
C PHE A 80 -13.69 -3.63 6.18
N ALA A 81 -14.97 -3.65 6.58
CA ALA A 81 -16.05 -4.10 5.70
C ALA A 81 -16.28 -3.08 4.57
N GLN A 82 -16.23 -1.78 4.88
CA GLN A 82 -16.31 -0.70 3.90
C GLN A 82 -15.10 -0.72 2.96
N ILE A 83 -13.88 -0.92 3.47
CA ILE A 83 -12.67 -1.08 2.65
C ILE A 83 -12.80 -2.28 1.72
N THR A 84 -13.20 -3.44 2.24
CA THR A 84 -13.37 -4.66 1.44
C THR A 84 -14.37 -4.45 0.31
N LYS A 85 -15.48 -3.76 0.60
CA LYS A 85 -16.47 -3.39 -0.41
C LYS A 85 -15.90 -2.43 -1.46
N ALA A 86 -15.08 -1.46 -1.05
CA ALA A 86 -14.43 -0.54 -1.99
C ALA A 86 -13.40 -1.27 -2.88
N LEU A 87 -12.61 -2.18 -2.31
CA LEU A 87 -11.68 -3.03 -3.06
C LEU A 87 -12.40 -3.89 -4.11
N GLY A 88 -13.56 -4.43 -3.78
CA GLY A 88 -14.37 -5.21 -4.72
C GLY A 88 -14.91 -4.43 -5.92
N ARG A 89 -14.90 -3.08 -5.88
CA ARG A 89 -15.31 -2.22 -7.00
C ARG A 89 -14.15 -1.92 -7.95
N ILE A 90 -12.91 -2.15 -7.53
CA ILE A 90 -11.76 -1.94 -8.41
C ILE A 90 -11.80 -3.02 -9.50
N PRO A 91 -11.65 -2.66 -10.79
CA PRO A 91 -11.61 -3.64 -11.86
C PRO A 91 -10.53 -4.68 -11.59
N GLN A 92 -10.93 -5.94 -11.48
CA GLN A 92 -9.99 -7.04 -11.34
C GLN A 92 -9.31 -7.28 -12.69
N THR A 93 -8.10 -6.73 -12.86
CA THR A 93 -7.23 -7.17 -13.95
C THR A 93 -6.95 -8.65 -13.74
N ARG A 94 -7.22 -9.49 -14.75
CA ARG A 94 -6.83 -10.90 -14.68
C ARG A 94 -5.34 -10.97 -14.38
N LEU A 95 -4.99 -11.49 -13.21
CA LEU A 95 -3.61 -11.79 -12.87
C LEU A 95 -3.13 -12.82 -13.88
N ILE A 96 -2.21 -12.43 -14.76
CA ILE A 96 -1.53 -13.37 -15.64
C ILE A 96 -0.64 -14.20 -14.72
N ARG A 97 -1.12 -15.37 -14.33
CA ARG A 97 -0.32 -16.30 -13.55
C ARG A 97 0.74 -16.86 -14.47
N SER A 98 1.98 -16.87 -14.02
CA SER A 98 3.01 -17.68 -14.68
C SER A 98 2.49 -19.12 -14.73
N PRO A 99 2.58 -19.80 -15.89
CA PRO A 99 2.23 -21.22 -15.95
C PRO A 99 3.04 -21.97 -14.88
N SER A 100 2.38 -22.87 -14.17
CA SER A 100 2.99 -23.73 -13.14
C SER A 100 3.97 -24.76 -13.72
N HIS A 101 4.01 -24.88 -15.05
CA HIS A 101 4.99 -25.69 -15.77
C HIS A 101 6.02 -24.78 -16.44
N PRO A 102 7.33 -25.11 -16.34
CA PRO A 102 8.33 -24.42 -17.13
C PRO A 102 7.99 -24.60 -18.61
N CYS A 103 7.90 -23.48 -19.35
CA CYS A 103 7.95 -23.54 -20.80
C CYS A 103 9.26 -24.27 -21.13
N GLN A 104 9.16 -25.48 -21.69
CA GLN A 104 10.34 -26.18 -22.20
C GLN A 104 10.87 -25.37 -23.38
N LEU A 105 11.79 -24.45 -23.09
CA LEU A 105 12.61 -23.82 -24.09
C LEU A 105 13.52 -24.93 -24.64
N SER A 106 13.08 -25.65 -25.68
CA SER A 106 13.97 -26.46 -26.50
C SER A 106 14.85 -25.52 -27.33
N ARG A 107 15.78 -24.81 -26.68
CA ARG A 107 16.93 -24.24 -27.36
C ARG A 107 17.97 -25.34 -27.45
N SER A 108 17.86 -26.15 -28.50
CA SER A 108 18.87 -27.04 -29.07
C SER A 108 18.21 -27.58 -30.35
N THR A 109 18.21 -26.82 -31.45
CA THR A 109 19.30 -26.93 -32.42
C THR A 109 19.77 -25.57 -32.93
N ASP A 110 20.99 -25.23 -32.56
CA ASP A 110 21.86 -24.40 -33.40
C ASP A 110 22.13 -25.10 -34.75
N ALA A 111 22.36 -24.28 -35.79
CA ALA A 111 23.35 -24.52 -36.84
C ALA A 111 23.09 -25.49 -38.02
N LEU A 112 21.94 -25.45 -38.74
CA LEU A 112 21.84 -26.07 -40.08
C LEU A 112 20.89 -25.36 -41.09
N VAL A 113 20.92 -24.04 -41.22
CA VAL A 113 20.28 -23.36 -42.38
C VAL A 113 21.14 -22.19 -42.89
N TYR A 114 22.41 -22.48 -43.17
CA TYR A 114 23.26 -21.75 -44.12
C TYR A 114 24.30 -22.76 -44.61
N SER A 115 23.92 -23.56 -45.60
CA SER A 115 24.82 -24.37 -46.43
C SER A 115 24.42 -24.17 -47.87
#